data_AF-A0A0U2SG62-F1
#
_entry.id   AF-A0A0U2SG62-F1
#
_cell.length_a   1.000
_cell.length_b   1.000
_cell.length_c   1.000
_cell.angle_alpha   90.00
_cell.angle_beta   90.00
_cell.angle_gamma   90.00
#
_symmetry.space_group_name_H-M   'P 1'
#
loop_
_entity.id
_entity.type
_entity.pdbx_description
1 polymer ?
#
loop_
_entity_poly.entity_id
_entity_poly.type
_entity_poly.pdbx_seq_one_letter_code
_entity_poly.pdbx_strand_id
1 'polypeptide(L)'
;MVLSDKMAIKELKSIDLSSYTIISTGVATLISIVIAIIIVGLFAVSVPNSFGVMIYIFPTIVFGTMISNIFVNFSTGYLYNVLSKRLGFIKFDIEEDSIKSISAKETGLLVGFITLIMILVMYLATSLILPLILSSFMTLLMYSAQTGIATVMYQTMMLISNPMTIAVGILGSVIIVSVFTLLGVYIYNILASSNREILVKLSEKNNLTQLDSITPLNFAIAIGAISLILNIIIAAILVISSVPIFNALVDVLIGFVCAFIAAMLIALSYNFLAPKLGKLKVELE
;
A
#
# COMPACT_ATOMS: atom_id res chain seq x y z
N MET A 1 6.82 8.19 -30.53
CA MET A 1 5.62 8.00 -31.35
C MET A 1 4.46 8.17 -30.40
N VAL A 2 3.63 9.20 -30.59
CA VAL A 2 2.48 9.45 -29.72
C VAL A 2 1.47 8.36 -30.05
N LEU A 3 1.06 7.57 -29.05
CA LEU A 3 -0.05 6.63 -29.16
C LEU A 3 -1.35 7.44 -29.30
N SER A 4 -1.56 8.00 -30.49
CA SER A 4 -2.79 8.68 -30.89
C SER A 4 -3.57 7.75 -31.80
N ASP A 5 -4.86 7.63 -31.49
CA ASP A 5 -5.95 7.09 -32.29
C ASP A 5 -6.31 5.61 -32.04
N LYS A 6 -7.40 5.49 -31.25
CA LYS A 6 -8.28 4.35 -30.90
C LYS A 6 -8.21 4.01 -29.42
N MET A 7 -9.38 3.84 -28.80
CA MET A 7 -9.57 3.07 -27.56
C MET A 7 -8.70 1.83 -27.63
N ALA A 8 -7.53 1.89 -26.99
CA ALA A 8 -6.58 0.80 -26.98
C ALA A 8 -6.74 0.16 -25.61
N ILE A 9 -7.55 -0.90 -25.57
CA ILE A 9 -7.52 -1.82 -24.44
C ILE A 9 -6.12 -2.42 -24.43
N LYS A 10 -5.30 -2.01 -23.46
CA LYS A 10 -3.93 -2.48 -23.27
C LYS A 10 -3.87 -3.45 -22.11
N GLU A 11 -3.26 -4.59 -22.32
CA GLU A 11 -3.01 -5.62 -21.33
C GLU A 11 -1.63 -5.42 -20.70
N LEU A 12 -1.57 -5.34 -19.38
CA LEU A 12 -0.32 -5.34 -18.63
C LEU A 12 0.22 -6.77 -18.59
N LYS A 13 1.17 -7.08 -19.48
CA LYS A 13 1.73 -8.43 -19.60
C LYS A 13 2.79 -8.69 -18.54
N SER A 14 3.67 -7.72 -18.35
CA SER A 14 4.76 -7.82 -17.40
C SER A 14 5.17 -6.47 -16.84
N ILE A 15 5.77 -6.52 -15.65
CA ILE A 15 6.38 -5.40 -14.95
C ILE A 15 7.88 -5.64 -14.94
N ASP A 16 8.67 -4.65 -15.37
CA ASP A 16 10.12 -4.71 -15.23
C ASP A 16 10.50 -4.63 -13.75
N LEU A 17 10.97 -5.75 -13.20
CA LEU A 17 11.21 -5.91 -11.77
C LEU A 17 12.19 -4.90 -11.22
N SER A 18 13.23 -4.58 -11.98
CA SER A 18 14.26 -3.63 -11.56
C SER A 18 13.67 -2.23 -11.43
N SER A 19 13.03 -1.71 -12.48
CA SER A 19 12.44 -0.37 -12.44
C SER A 19 11.36 -0.25 -11.37
N TYR A 20 10.45 -1.24 -11.27
CA TYR A 20 9.38 -1.22 -10.27
C TYR A 20 9.91 -1.23 -8.84
N THR A 21 10.90 -2.09 -8.55
CA THR A 21 11.50 -2.17 -7.22
C THR A 21 12.23 -0.88 -6.85
N ILE A 22 13.04 -0.34 -7.76
CA ILE A 22 13.85 0.86 -7.51
C ILE A 22 12.96 2.08 -7.29
N ILE A 23 12.02 2.37 -8.20
CA ILE A 23 11.21 3.58 -8.11
C ILE A 23 10.23 3.54 -6.94
N SER A 24 9.57 2.39 -6.72
CA SER A 24 8.59 2.25 -5.64
C SER A 24 9.25 2.29 -4.26
N THR A 25 10.43 1.66 -4.13
CA THR A 25 11.23 1.77 -2.89
C THR A 25 11.72 3.20 -2.67
N GLY A 26 12.15 3.89 -3.73
CA GLY A 26 12.56 5.28 -3.66
C GLY A 26 11.43 6.19 -3.16
N VAL A 27 10.22 6.03 -3.72
CA VAL A 27 9.02 6.76 -3.29
C VAL A 27 8.69 6.46 -1.83
N ALA A 28 8.62 5.19 -1.44
CA ALA A 28 8.32 4.80 -0.06
C ALA A 28 9.37 5.35 0.94
N THR A 29 10.65 5.33 0.56
CA THR A 29 11.74 5.86 1.39
C THR A 29 11.62 7.38 1.53
N LEU A 30 11.34 8.11 0.45
CA LEU A 30 11.14 9.56 0.50
C LEU A 30 9.97 9.93 1.42
N ILE A 31 8.84 9.22 1.30
CA ILE A 31 7.67 9.42 2.17
C ILE A 31 8.02 9.09 3.62
N SER A 32 8.78 8.02 3.87
CA SER A 32 9.20 7.64 5.24
C SER A 32 10.06 8.70 5.91
N ILE A 33 10.87 9.45 5.16
CA ILE A 33 11.65 10.59 5.68
C ILE A 33 10.69 11.69 6.16
N VAL A 34 9.70 12.04 5.34
CA VAL A 34 8.70 13.06 5.71
C VAL A 34 7.93 12.64 6.96
N ILE A 35 7.46 11.39 7.01
CA ILE A 35 6.74 10.84 8.16
C ILE A 35 7.64 10.81 9.40
N ALA A 36 8.89 10.40 9.28
CA ALA A 36 9.83 10.37 10.41
C ALA A 36 10.08 11.77 10.98
N ILE A 37 10.22 12.80 10.13
CA ILE A 37 10.34 14.20 10.58
C ILE A 37 9.12 14.62 11.39
N ILE A 38 7.90 14.34 10.88
CA ILE A 38 6.65 14.70 11.55
C ILE A 38 6.55 14.00 12.91
N ILE A 39 6.83 12.69 12.96
CA ILE A 39 6.78 11.92 14.21
C ILE A 39 7.77 12.47 15.23
N VAL A 40 9.03 12.66 14.84
CA VAL A 40 10.05 13.21 15.75
C VAL A 40 9.67 14.60 16.25
N GLY A 41 9.14 15.46 15.37
CA GLY A 41 8.68 16.81 15.72
C GLY A 41 7.52 16.80 16.71
N LEU A 42 6.50 15.99 16.48
CA LEU A 42 5.34 15.88 17.39
C LEU A 42 5.76 15.39 18.77
N PHE A 43 6.57 14.34 18.84
CA PHE A 43 7.02 13.80 20.13
C PHE A 43 7.97 14.72 20.89
N ALA A 44 8.82 15.47 20.18
CA ALA A 44 9.69 16.47 20.81
C ALA A 44 8.90 17.54 21.57
N VAL A 45 7.68 17.86 21.11
CA VAL A 45 6.77 18.82 21.76
C VAL A 45 5.93 18.16 22.86
N SER A 46 5.53 16.89 22.70
CA SER A 46 4.63 16.21 23.64
C SER A 46 5.32 15.58 24.85
N VAL A 47 6.61 15.23 24.76
CA VAL A 47 7.33 14.52 25.83
C VAL A 47 8.65 15.23 26.17
N PRO A 48 8.74 15.92 27.32
CA PRO A 48 9.99 16.56 27.76
C PRO A 48 11.16 15.57 27.81
N ASN A 49 12.35 16.01 27.37
CA ASN A 49 13.60 15.22 27.35
C ASN A 49 13.58 13.94 26.49
N SER A 50 12.57 13.75 25.62
CA SER A 50 12.46 12.57 24.75
C SER A 50 13.28 12.65 23.46
N PHE A 51 13.72 13.86 23.06
CA PHE A 51 14.35 14.12 21.77
C PHE A 51 15.54 13.20 21.49
N GLY A 52 16.39 12.96 22.51
CA GLY A 52 17.57 12.11 22.39
C GLY A 52 17.25 10.64 22.13
N VAL A 53 16.11 10.11 22.61
CA VAL A 53 15.66 8.74 22.30
C VAL A 53 15.01 8.69 20.92
N MET A 54 14.26 9.73 20.56
CA MET A 54 13.52 9.79 19.29
C MET A 54 14.42 9.93 18.06
N ILE A 55 15.59 10.55 18.20
CA ILE A 55 16.53 10.64 17.07
C ILE A 55 17.04 9.26 16.61
N TYR A 56 17.08 8.26 17.51
CA TYR A 56 17.44 6.88 17.15
C TYR A 56 16.32 6.13 16.41
N ILE A 57 15.07 6.56 16.54
CA ILE A 57 13.94 5.99 15.81
C ILE A 57 13.96 6.43 14.35
N PHE A 58 14.49 7.64 14.06
CA PHE A 58 14.51 8.19 12.70
C PHE A 58 15.21 7.26 11.69
N PRO A 59 16.47 6.81 11.91
CA PRO A 59 17.10 5.83 11.02
C PRO A 59 16.30 4.54 10.92
N THR A 60 15.71 4.07 12.01
CA THR A 60 14.93 2.82 12.03
C THR A 60 13.70 2.91 11.12
N ILE A 61 12.96 4.01 11.14
CA ILE A 61 11.82 4.23 10.25
C ILE A 61 12.28 4.27 8.80
N VAL A 62 13.32 5.05 8.49
CA VAL A 62 13.75 5.26 7.11
C VAL A 62 14.36 3.99 6.51
N PHE A 63 15.36 3.40 7.17
CA PHE A 63 16.03 2.19 6.67
C PHE A 63 15.12 0.96 6.77
N GLY A 64 14.31 0.85 7.82
CA GLY A 64 13.33 -0.22 7.96
C GLY A 64 12.29 -0.18 6.83
N THR A 65 11.79 1.01 6.49
CA THR A 65 10.87 1.18 5.35
C THR A 65 11.55 0.83 4.04
N MET A 66 12.79 1.29 3.82
CA MET A 66 13.55 1.00 2.60
C MET A 66 13.74 -0.52 2.40
N ILE A 67 14.30 -1.21 3.38
CA ILE A 67 14.59 -2.66 3.30
C ILE A 67 13.30 -3.46 3.11
N SER A 68 12.25 -3.13 3.86
CA SER A 68 10.95 -3.80 3.75
C SER A 68 10.32 -3.59 2.36
N ASN A 69 10.43 -2.38 1.80
CA ASN A 69 9.87 -2.07 0.49
C ASN A 69 10.67 -2.69 -0.67
N ILE A 70 11.98 -2.91 -0.53
CA ILE A 70 12.73 -3.70 -1.52
C ILE A 70 12.10 -5.09 -1.65
N PHE A 71 11.90 -5.77 -0.51
CA PHE A 71 11.30 -7.11 -0.50
C PHE A 71 9.86 -7.10 -1.03
N VAL A 72 9.02 -6.19 -0.52
CA VAL A 72 7.59 -6.14 -0.89
C VAL A 72 7.42 -5.80 -2.38
N ASN A 73 8.12 -4.80 -2.89
CA ASN A 73 7.96 -4.38 -4.29
C ASN A 73 8.56 -5.42 -5.25
N PHE A 74 9.74 -5.96 -4.95
CA PHE A 74 10.32 -7.04 -5.77
C PHE A 74 9.39 -8.25 -5.82
N SER A 75 8.91 -8.71 -4.66
CA SER A 75 8.04 -9.89 -4.57
C SER A 75 6.69 -9.65 -5.24
N THR A 76 6.09 -8.46 -5.07
CA THR A 76 4.83 -8.09 -5.72
C THR A 76 4.95 -8.07 -7.24
N GLY A 77 6.01 -7.44 -7.78
CA GLY A 77 6.25 -7.42 -9.22
C GLY A 77 6.55 -8.82 -9.78
N TYR A 78 7.31 -9.63 -9.05
CA TYR A 78 7.62 -11.00 -9.45
C TYR A 78 6.36 -11.87 -9.47
N LEU A 79 5.58 -11.84 -8.40
CA LEU A 79 4.34 -12.60 -8.29
C LEU A 79 3.32 -12.14 -9.34
N TYR A 80 3.25 -10.84 -9.65
CA TYR A 80 2.45 -10.34 -10.77
C TYR A 80 2.84 -11.03 -12.08
N ASN A 81 4.11 -10.99 -12.47
CA ASN A 81 4.61 -11.57 -13.72
C ASN A 81 4.39 -13.09 -13.85
N VAL A 82 4.35 -13.79 -12.71
CA VAL A 82 4.11 -15.24 -12.67
C VAL A 82 2.62 -15.56 -12.70
N LEU A 83 1.81 -14.85 -11.91
CA LEU A 83 0.40 -15.13 -11.73
C LEU A 83 -0.47 -14.61 -12.88
N SER A 84 -0.12 -13.47 -13.48
CA SER A 84 -0.87 -12.88 -14.61
C SER A 84 -1.00 -13.85 -15.79
N LYS A 85 0.03 -14.65 -16.04
CA LYS A 85 0.05 -15.70 -17.08
C LYS A 85 -0.99 -16.80 -16.88
N ARG A 86 -1.49 -16.99 -15.65
CA ARG A 86 -2.47 -18.04 -15.30
C ARG A 86 -3.85 -17.49 -14.95
N LEU A 87 -3.89 -16.28 -14.38
CA LEU A 87 -5.09 -15.67 -13.82
C LEU A 87 -5.70 -14.60 -14.74
N GLY A 88 -5.01 -14.26 -15.83
CA GLY A 88 -5.38 -13.20 -16.76
C GLY A 88 -4.58 -11.92 -16.50
N PHE A 89 -4.42 -11.10 -17.54
CA PHE A 89 -3.72 -9.82 -17.46
C PHE A 89 -4.67 -8.71 -17.01
N ILE A 90 -4.13 -7.70 -16.31
CA ILE A 90 -4.89 -6.49 -16.00
C ILE A 90 -5.03 -5.70 -17.29
N LYS A 91 -6.26 -5.36 -17.66
CA LYS A 91 -6.55 -4.57 -18.86
C LYS A 91 -6.85 -3.14 -18.45
N PHE A 92 -6.25 -2.21 -19.18
CA PHE A 92 -6.45 -0.78 -19.06
C PHE A 92 -7.05 -0.26 -20.34
N ASP A 93 -8.13 0.50 -20.25
CA ASP A 93 -8.60 1.31 -21.36
C ASP A 93 -7.92 2.67 -21.26
N ILE A 94 -6.99 2.95 -22.18
CA ILE A 94 -6.16 4.16 -22.15
C ILE A 94 -6.43 5.00 -23.38
N GLU A 95 -6.84 6.24 -23.18
CA GLU A 95 -7.07 7.24 -24.22
C GLU A 95 -6.27 8.51 -23.89
N GLU A 96 -5.44 9.00 -24.81
CA GLU A 96 -4.75 10.30 -24.68
C GLU A 96 -4.18 10.59 -23.28
N ASP A 97 -3.35 9.68 -22.74
CA ASP A 97 -2.75 9.83 -21.40
C ASP A 97 -3.76 9.78 -20.23
N SER A 98 -4.96 9.24 -20.43
CA SER A 98 -5.98 9.02 -19.41
C SER A 98 -6.34 7.54 -19.27
N ILE A 99 -6.49 7.06 -18.03
CA ILE A 99 -6.97 5.70 -17.76
C ILE A 99 -8.49 5.74 -17.60
N LYS A 100 -9.24 5.36 -18.64
CA LYS A 100 -10.71 5.38 -18.67
C LYS A 100 -11.33 4.23 -17.87
N SER A 101 -10.73 3.05 -17.92
CA SER A 101 -11.19 1.91 -17.14
C SER A 101 -10.09 0.90 -16.85
N ILE A 102 -10.31 0.10 -15.80
CA ILE A 102 -9.43 -0.98 -15.37
C ILE A 102 -10.28 -2.25 -15.21
N SER A 103 -9.75 -3.39 -15.61
CA SER A 103 -10.44 -4.68 -15.51
C SER A 103 -10.57 -5.13 -14.04
N ALA A 104 -11.75 -4.93 -13.45
CA ALA A 104 -11.99 -5.12 -12.01
C ALA A 104 -11.77 -6.57 -11.54
N LYS A 105 -12.21 -7.54 -12.35
CA LYS A 105 -12.14 -8.96 -12.01
C LYS A 105 -10.70 -9.45 -11.93
N GLU A 106 -9.92 -9.21 -12.98
CA GLU A 106 -8.52 -9.63 -13.09
C GLU A 106 -7.66 -8.91 -12.04
N THR A 107 -7.90 -7.61 -11.84
CA THR A 107 -7.17 -6.81 -10.83
C THR A 107 -7.44 -7.31 -9.41
N GLY A 108 -8.71 -7.47 -9.03
CA GLY A 108 -9.09 -7.93 -7.70
C GLY A 108 -8.56 -9.34 -7.41
N LEU A 109 -8.61 -10.23 -8.39
CA LEU A 109 -8.13 -11.60 -8.26
C LEU A 109 -6.60 -11.65 -8.16
N LEU A 110 -5.87 -10.95 -9.02
CA LEU A 110 -4.41 -10.90 -8.97
C LEU A 110 -3.89 -10.29 -7.66
N VAL A 111 -4.42 -9.13 -7.27
CA VAL A 111 -4.02 -8.47 -6.02
C VAL A 111 -4.34 -9.35 -4.81
N GLY A 112 -5.49 -10.03 -4.83
CA GLY A 112 -5.86 -11.02 -3.82
C GLY A 112 -4.87 -12.17 -3.67
N PHE A 113 -4.51 -12.85 -4.76
CA PHE A 113 -3.56 -13.96 -4.75
C PHE A 113 -2.14 -13.51 -4.39
N ILE A 114 -1.68 -12.37 -4.91
CA ILE A 114 -0.39 -11.80 -4.52
C ILE A 114 -0.38 -11.54 -3.00
N THR A 115 -1.44 -10.91 -2.48
CA THR A 115 -1.57 -10.62 -1.05
C THR A 115 -1.59 -11.89 -0.21
N LEU A 116 -2.30 -12.94 -0.64
CA LEU A 116 -2.31 -14.24 0.04
C LEU A 116 -0.89 -14.81 0.16
N ILE A 117 -0.14 -14.86 -0.94
CA ILE A 117 1.22 -15.42 -0.95
C ILE A 117 2.13 -14.56 -0.07
N MET A 118 2.05 -13.23 -0.19
CA MET A 118 2.85 -12.30 0.62
C MET A 118 2.56 -12.45 2.11
N ILE A 119 1.29 -12.54 2.50
CA ILE A 119 0.89 -12.72 3.89
C ILE A 119 1.35 -14.07 4.41
N LEU A 120 1.23 -15.15 3.64
CA LEU A 120 1.74 -16.47 4.05
C LEU A 120 3.26 -16.45 4.31
N VAL A 121 4.03 -15.83 3.42
CA VAL A 121 5.49 -15.72 3.57
C VAL A 121 5.85 -14.85 4.78
N MET A 122 5.24 -13.67 4.89
CA MET A 122 5.49 -12.73 6.00
C MET A 122 5.05 -13.31 7.34
N TYR A 123 3.95 -14.05 7.36
CA TYR A 123 3.46 -14.73 8.56
C TYR A 123 4.40 -15.87 8.98
N LEU A 124 4.89 -16.69 8.05
CA LEU A 124 5.87 -17.73 8.36
C LEU A 124 7.17 -17.14 8.92
N ALA A 125 7.66 -16.04 8.33
CA ALA A 125 8.84 -15.36 8.84
C ALA A 125 8.62 -14.75 10.24
N THR A 126 7.49 -14.07 10.45
CA THR A 126 7.19 -13.40 11.72
C THR A 126 6.84 -14.39 12.83
N SER A 127 6.12 -15.48 12.55
CA SER A 127 5.79 -16.49 13.56
C SER A 127 7.01 -17.20 14.16
N LEU A 128 8.12 -17.28 13.42
CA LEU A 128 9.38 -17.81 13.93
C LEU A 128 10.20 -16.74 14.67
N ILE A 129 10.31 -15.54 14.11
CA ILE A 129 11.24 -14.51 14.60
C ILE A 129 10.61 -13.69 15.75
N LEU A 130 9.33 -13.34 15.64
CA LEU A 130 8.68 -12.40 16.55
C LEU A 130 8.57 -12.93 18.00
N PRO A 131 8.25 -14.22 18.26
CA PRO A 131 8.27 -14.75 19.62
C PRO A 131 9.68 -14.70 20.27
N LEU A 132 10.75 -14.90 19.50
CA LEU A 132 12.13 -14.83 19.99
C LEU A 132 12.49 -13.40 20.41
N ILE A 133 12.08 -12.39 19.61
CA ILE A 133 12.29 -10.98 19.94
C ILE A 133 11.44 -10.59 21.16
N LEU A 134 10.14 -10.90 21.13
CA LEU A 134 9.21 -10.51 22.19
C LEU A 134 9.55 -11.16 23.54
N SER A 135 9.99 -12.42 23.55
CA SER A 135 10.45 -13.09 24.77
C SER A 135 11.67 -12.39 25.38
N SER A 136 12.65 -12.00 24.56
CA SER A 136 13.83 -11.27 25.00
C SER A 136 13.46 -9.90 25.61
N PHE A 137 12.56 -9.15 24.96
CA PHE A 137 12.05 -7.88 25.48
C PHE A 137 11.24 -8.06 26.77
N MET A 138 10.39 -9.09 26.83
CA MET A 138 9.60 -9.40 28.01
C MET A 138 10.50 -9.69 29.21
N THR A 139 11.55 -10.50 29.02
CA THR A 139 12.56 -10.78 30.04
C THR A 139 13.24 -9.50 30.52
N LEU A 140 13.66 -8.60 29.61
CA LEU A 140 14.22 -7.30 29.97
C LEU A 140 13.26 -6.44 30.79
N LEU A 141 11.98 -6.37 30.39
CA LEU A 141 10.95 -5.61 31.12
C LEU A 141 10.68 -6.16 32.51
N MET A 142 10.67 -7.50 32.66
CA MET A 142 10.54 -8.15 33.96
C MET A 142 11.73 -7.83 34.86
N TYR A 143 12.96 -7.85 34.33
CA TYR A 143 14.15 -7.44 35.08
C TYR A 143 14.13 -5.97 35.48
N SER A 144 13.55 -5.08 34.66
CA SER A 144 13.37 -3.67 34.98
C SER A 144 12.12 -3.38 35.85
N ALA A 145 11.51 -4.41 36.44
CA ALA A 145 10.29 -4.32 37.25
C ALA A 145 9.06 -3.70 36.55
N GLN A 146 9.03 -3.68 35.22
CA GLN A 146 7.91 -3.18 34.40
C GLN A 146 6.90 -4.30 34.10
N THR A 147 6.36 -4.92 35.16
CA THR A 147 5.53 -6.13 35.08
C THR A 147 4.21 -5.93 34.34
N GLY A 148 3.62 -4.73 34.40
CA GLY A 148 2.40 -4.38 33.65
C GLY A 148 2.59 -4.45 32.14
N ILE A 149 3.66 -3.84 31.63
CA ILE A 149 3.98 -3.83 30.20
C ILE A 149 4.38 -5.24 29.73
N ALA A 150 5.17 -5.95 30.56
CA ALA A 150 5.55 -7.34 30.28
C ALA A 150 4.32 -8.25 30.14
N THR A 151 3.29 -8.07 30.98
CA THR A 151 2.04 -8.85 30.92
C THR A 151 1.26 -8.58 29.64
N VAL A 152 1.14 -7.30 29.22
CA VAL A 152 0.50 -6.94 27.94
C VAL A 152 1.25 -7.53 26.75
N MET A 153 2.59 -7.50 26.77
CA MET A 153 3.41 -8.13 25.73
C MET A 153 3.21 -9.64 25.68
N TYR A 154 3.14 -10.32 26.82
CA TYR A 154 2.86 -11.75 26.89
C TYR A 154 1.48 -12.10 26.30
N GLN A 155 0.44 -11.34 26.66
CA GLN A 155 -0.91 -11.53 26.11
C GLN A 155 -0.94 -11.32 24.59
N THR A 156 -0.20 -10.32 24.09
CA THR A 156 -0.05 -10.08 22.66
C THR A 156 0.67 -11.25 21.98
N MET A 157 1.73 -11.78 22.60
CA MET A 157 2.46 -12.95 22.10
C MET A 157 1.56 -14.20 22.01
N MET A 158 0.70 -14.43 23.01
CA MET A 158 -0.27 -15.52 23.00
C MET A 158 -1.32 -15.37 21.88
N LEU A 159 -1.75 -14.14 21.58
CA LEU A 159 -2.74 -13.87 20.54
C LEU A 159 -2.16 -14.06 19.13
N ILE A 160 -0.95 -13.56 18.87
CA ILE A 160 -0.29 -13.67 17.56
C ILE A 160 0.23 -15.08 17.25
N SER A 161 0.44 -15.92 18.28
CA SER A 161 0.84 -17.32 18.14
C SER A 161 -0.35 -18.28 18.12
N ASN A 162 -1.57 -17.78 18.32
CA ASN A 162 -2.78 -18.60 18.31
C ASN A 162 -3.15 -19.02 16.86
N PRO A 163 -3.15 -20.32 16.54
CA PRO A 163 -3.40 -20.80 15.17
C PRO A 163 -4.74 -20.36 14.57
N MET A 164 -5.77 -20.16 15.40
CA MET A 164 -7.08 -19.72 14.95
C MET A 164 -7.09 -18.24 14.55
N THR A 165 -6.48 -17.37 15.36
CA THR A 165 -6.31 -15.94 15.04
C THR A 165 -5.53 -15.76 13.74
N ILE A 166 -4.53 -16.61 13.54
CA ILE A 166 -3.70 -16.64 12.33
C ILE A 166 -4.53 -17.05 11.12
N ALA A 167 -5.27 -18.16 11.21
CA ALA A 167 -6.10 -18.64 10.11
C ALA A 167 -7.16 -17.60 9.71
N VAL A 168 -7.80 -16.96 10.70
CA VAL A 168 -8.77 -15.87 10.47
C VAL A 168 -8.08 -14.64 9.87
N GLY A 169 -6.89 -14.28 10.33
CA GLY A 169 -6.13 -13.16 9.79
C GLY A 169 -5.72 -13.36 8.33
N ILE A 170 -5.25 -14.55 7.97
CA ILE A 170 -4.85 -14.89 6.59
C ILE A 170 -6.08 -14.91 5.68
N LEU A 171 -7.13 -15.64 6.04
CA LEU A 171 -8.32 -15.74 5.19
C LEU A 171 -9.06 -14.40 5.11
N GLY A 172 -9.20 -13.71 6.24
CA GLY A 172 -9.86 -12.41 6.33
C GLY A 172 -9.15 -11.34 5.50
N SER A 173 -7.82 -11.23 5.61
CA SER A 173 -7.05 -10.24 4.85
C SER A 173 -7.16 -10.45 3.34
N VAL A 174 -7.16 -11.70 2.87
CA VAL A 174 -7.27 -12.01 1.44
C VAL A 174 -8.66 -11.68 0.92
N ILE A 175 -9.71 -12.08 1.63
CA ILE A 175 -11.09 -11.77 1.25
C ILE A 175 -11.28 -10.25 1.23
N ILE A 176 -10.85 -9.56 2.30
CA ILE A 176 -10.97 -8.11 2.41
C ILE A 176 -10.20 -7.43 1.27
N VAL A 177 -8.93 -7.73 1.06
CA VAL A 177 -8.13 -7.07 0.02
C VAL A 177 -8.68 -7.36 -1.37
N SER A 178 -9.08 -8.59 -1.67
CA SER A 178 -9.65 -8.94 -2.98
C SER A 178 -10.96 -8.18 -3.25
N VAL A 179 -11.88 -8.21 -2.27
CA VAL A 179 -13.20 -7.56 -2.38
C VAL A 179 -13.05 -6.04 -2.45
N PHE A 180 -12.24 -5.45 -1.58
CA PHE A 180 -12.03 -4.00 -1.56
C PHE A 180 -11.28 -3.50 -2.79
N THR A 181 -10.34 -4.28 -3.33
CA THR A 181 -9.69 -3.95 -4.60
C THR A 181 -10.70 -3.99 -5.75
N LEU A 182 -11.53 -5.05 -5.82
CA LEU A 182 -12.57 -5.19 -6.82
C LEU A 182 -13.58 -4.04 -6.74
N LEU A 183 -14.10 -3.73 -5.56
CA LEU A 183 -14.99 -2.59 -5.34
C LEU A 183 -14.31 -1.26 -5.68
N GLY A 184 -13.06 -1.07 -5.28
CA GLY A 184 -12.28 0.11 -5.58
C GLY A 184 -12.11 0.35 -7.08
N VAL A 185 -11.86 -0.72 -7.85
CA VAL A 185 -11.78 -0.63 -9.32
C VAL A 185 -13.15 -0.36 -9.95
N TYR A 186 -14.24 -0.95 -9.45
CA TYR A 186 -15.59 -0.59 -9.93
C TYR A 186 -15.92 0.88 -9.68
N ILE A 187 -15.63 1.38 -8.48
CA ILE A 187 -15.81 2.79 -8.13
C ILE A 187 -14.94 3.66 -9.03
N TYR A 188 -13.69 3.26 -9.26
CA TYR A 188 -12.79 3.96 -10.19
C TYR A 188 -13.39 4.06 -11.58
N ASN A 189 -13.87 2.96 -12.17
CA ASN A 189 -14.45 2.95 -13.51
C ASN A 189 -15.68 3.87 -13.62
N ILE A 190 -16.50 3.93 -12.56
CA ILE A 190 -17.64 4.87 -12.48
C ILE A 190 -17.13 6.32 -12.45
N LEU A 191 -16.12 6.62 -11.62
CA LEU A 191 -15.54 7.97 -11.52
C LEU A 191 -14.87 8.41 -12.84
N ALA A 192 -14.12 7.51 -13.48
CA ALA A 192 -13.45 7.76 -14.74
C ALA A 192 -14.45 8.05 -15.86
N SER A 193 -15.57 7.33 -15.92
CA SER A 193 -16.68 7.65 -16.86
C SER A 193 -17.30 9.04 -16.64
N SER A 194 -17.08 9.65 -15.47
CA SER A 194 -17.55 10.99 -15.11
C SER A 194 -16.45 12.06 -15.19
N ASN A 195 -15.44 11.88 -16.07
CA ASN A 195 -14.30 12.79 -16.27
C ASN A 195 -13.39 12.98 -15.03
N ARG A 196 -13.39 12.03 -14.08
CA ARG A 196 -12.47 12.01 -12.91
C ARG A 196 -11.41 10.93 -13.05
N GLU A 197 -10.84 10.85 -14.25
CA GLU A 197 -9.83 9.88 -14.61
C GLU A 197 -8.44 10.24 -14.09
N ILE A 198 -7.65 9.19 -13.86
CA ILE A 198 -6.23 9.34 -13.56
C ILE A 198 -5.51 9.66 -14.87
N LEU A 199 -4.86 10.83 -14.88
CA LEU A 199 -4.04 11.29 -15.99
C LEU A 199 -2.60 10.84 -15.76
N VAL A 200 -2.05 10.11 -16.72
CA VAL A 200 -0.70 9.54 -16.73
C VAL A 200 -0.03 9.83 -18.05
N LYS A 201 1.21 10.34 -18.05
CA LYS A 201 1.99 10.47 -19.27
C LYS A 201 2.73 9.17 -19.53
N LEU A 202 2.52 8.58 -20.70
CA LEU A 202 3.18 7.34 -21.09
C LEU A 202 4.13 7.57 -22.27
N SER A 203 5.28 6.92 -22.24
CA SER A 203 6.23 6.93 -23.37
C SER A 203 6.70 5.52 -23.70
N GLU A 204 6.94 5.23 -24.98
CA GLU A 204 7.50 3.93 -25.38
C GLU A 204 9.03 4.02 -25.50
N LYS A 205 9.74 3.08 -24.88
CA LYS A 205 11.19 2.94 -25.00
C LYS A 205 11.61 1.47 -24.89
N ASN A 206 12.31 0.98 -25.92
CA ASN A 206 12.79 -0.41 -26.01
C ASN A 206 11.65 -1.45 -25.90
N ASN A 207 10.55 -1.25 -26.64
CA ASN A 207 9.35 -2.10 -26.60
C ASN A 207 8.66 -2.21 -25.24
N LEU A 208 9.01 -1.33 -24.29
CA LEU A 208 8.34 -1.20 -23.00
C LEU A 208 7.67 0.16 -22.92
N THR A 209 6.49 0.21 -22.32
CA THR A 209 5.81 1.44 -21.94
C THR A 209 6.39 1.94 -20.62
N GLN A 210 6.78 3.21 -20.57
CA GLN A 210 7.31 3.89 -19.41
C GLN A 210 6.26 4.86 -18.87
N LEU A 211 6.11 4.88 -17.55
CA LEU A 211 5.30 5.88 -16.88
C LEU A 211 6.16 7.13 -16.62
N ASP A 212 5.91 8.20 -17.36
CA ASP A 212 6.70 9.42 -17.30
C ASP A 212 6.31 10.29 -16.11
N SER A 213 5.01 10.44 -15.89
CA SER A 213 4.47 11.23 -14.78
C SER A 213 3.03 10.87 -14.49
N ILE A 214 2.61 11.08 -13.24
CA ILE A 214 1.23 10.97 -12.80
C ILE A 214 0.75 12.37 -12.43
N THR A 215 -0.41 12.82 -12.93
CA THR A 215 -0.97 14.11 -12.52
C THR A 215 -1.42 14.04 -11.05
N PRO A 216 -0.76 14.76 -10.11
CA PRO A 216 -0.95 14.51 -8.68
C PRO A 216 -2.37 14.78 -8.19
N LEU A 217 -3.00 15.85 -8.70
CA LEU A 217 -4.34 16.24 -8.26
C LEU A 217 -5.40 15.22 -8.69
N ASN A 218 -5.40 14.83 -9.97
CA ASN A 218 -6.33 13.83 -10.50
C ASN A 218 -6.19 12.49 -9.77
N PHE A 219 -4.96 12.05 -9.54
CA PHE A 219 -4.69 10.83 -8.79
C PHE A 219 -5.18 10.91 -7.34
N ALA A 220 -4.91 12.01 -6.65
CA ALA A 220 -5.37 12.22 -5.28
C ALA A 220 -6.91 12.27 -5.16
N ILE A 221 -7.59 12.94 -6.09
CA ILE A 221 -9.05 13.00 -6.13
C ILE A 221 -9.65 11.62 -6.37
N ALA A 222 -9.12 10.85 -7.34
CA ALA A 222 -9.61 9.51 -7.65
C ALA A 222 -9.45 8.57 -6.45
N ILE A 223 -8.24 8.46 -5.89
CA ILE A 223 -7.97 7.59 -4.74
C ILE A 223 -8.70 8.05 -3.48
N GLY A 224 -8.78 9.36 -3.23
CA GLY A 224 -9.56 9.92 -2.13
C GLY A 224 -11.04 9.56 -2.24
N ALA A 225 -11.66 9.76 -3.40
CA ALA A 225 -13.07 9.43 -3.62
C ALA A 225 -13.35 7.92 -3.45
N ILE A 226 -12.47 7.06 -3.96
CA ILE A 226 -12.55 5.61 -3.74
C ILE A 226 -12.47 5.29 -2.25
N SER A 227 -11.49 5.86 -1.54
CA SER A 227 -11.32 5.66 -0.09
C SER A 227 -12.56 6.12 0.69
N LEU A 228 -13.14 7.26 0.35
CA LEU A 228 -14.36 7.77 1.00
C LEU A 228 -15.50 6.75 0.89
N ILE A 229 -15.77 6.25 -0.32
CA ILE A 229 -16.87 5.31 -0.57
C ILE A 229 -16.61 3.98 0.16
N LEU A 230 -15.38 3.45 0.09
CA LEU A 230 -15.03 2.21 0.78
C LEU A 230 -15.11 2.36 2.30
N ASN A 231 -14.69 3.50 2.85
CA ASN A 231 -14.79 3.74 4.29
C ASN A 231 -16.24 3.93 4.75
N ILE A 232 -17.14 4.47 3.93
CA ILE A 232 -18.57 4.50 4.24
C ILE A 232 -19.12 3.07 4.39
N ILE A 233 -18.71 2.14 3.52
CA ILE A 233 -19.09 0.72 3.63
C ILE A 233 -18.54 0.12 4.93
N ILE A 234 -17.28 0.39 5.26
CA ILE A 234 -16.67 -0.06 6.54
C ILE A 234 -17.45 0.52 7.73
N ALA A 235 -17.75 1.82 7.72
CA ALA A 235 -18.47 2.48 8.79
C ALA A 235 -19.86 1.86 9.02
N ALA A 236 -20.58 1.50 7.96
CA ALA A 236 -21.85 0.79 8.07
C ALA A 236 -21.69 -0.56 8.79
N ILE A 237 -20.66 -1.34 8.43
CA ILE A 237 -20.33 -2.62 9.09
C ILE A 237 -19.98 -2.41 10.57
N LEU A 238 -19.18 -1.39 10.88
CA LEU A 238 -18.78 -1.05 12.25
C LEU A 238 -20.00 -0.66 13.11
N VAL A 239 -20.92 0.15 12.57
CA VAL A 239 -22.15 0.55 13.27
C VAL A 239 -23.03 -0.67 13.58
N ILE A 240 -23.19 -1.60 12.63
CA ILE A 240 -23.91 -2.86 12.86
C ILE A 240 -23.21 -3.70 13.93
N SER A 241 -21.88 -3.61 14.00
CA SER A 241 -21.05 -4.27 15.01
C SER A 241 -20.99 -3.51 16.36
N SER A 242 -21.94 -2.60 16.61
CA SER A 242 -22.07 -1.81 17.85
C SER A 242 -20.95 -0.79 18.10
N VAL A 243 -20.21 -0.38 17.06
CA VAL A 243 -19.29 0.78 17.16
C VAL A 243 -20.12 2.06 17.15
N PRO A 244 -19.83 3.03 18.05
CA PRO A 244 -20.53 4.32 18.05
C PRO A 244 -20.48 5.01 16.69
N ILE A 245 -21.63 5.52 16.23
CA ILE A 245 -21.76 6.14 14.90
C ILE A 245 -20.78 7.30 14.71
N PHE A 246 -20.52 8.07 15.77
CA PHE A 246 -19.56 9.16 15.74
C PHE A 246 -18.15 8.67 15.40
N ASN A 247 -17.68 7.59 16.04
CA ASN A 247 -16.35 7.02 15.78
C ASN A 247 -16.26 6.49 14.35
N ALA A 248 -17.31 5.78 13.89
CA ALA A 248 -17.36 5.27 12.52
C ALA A 248 -17.32 6.40 11.47
N LEU A 249 -17.97 7.53 11.72
CA LEU A 249 -17.91 8.71 10.83
C LEU A 249 -16.55 9.42 10.88
N VAL A 250 -15.89 9.47 12.05
CA VAL A 250 -14.53 9.97 12.17
C VAL A 250 -13.56 9.14 11.33
N ASP A 251 -13.69 7.80 11.36
CA ASP A 251 -12.86 6.90 10.55
C ASP A 251 -13.04 7.15 9.05
N VAL A 252 -14.28 7.45 8.59
CA VAL A 252 -14.54 7.83 7.20
C VAL A 252 -13.77 9.08 6.80
N LEU A 253 -13.83 10.13 7.63
CA LEU A 253 -13.16 11.39 7.34
C LEU A 253 -11.65 11.24 7.35
N ILE A 254 -11.09 10.53 8.34
CA ILE A 254 -9.66 10.26 8.44
C ILE A 254 -9.20 9.42 7.23
N GLY A 255 -9.93 8.36 6.89
CA GLY A 255 -9.62 7.49 5.75
C GLY A 255 -9.61 8.25 4.42
N PHE A 256 -10.55 9.17 4.22
CA PHE A 256 -10.57 10.06 3.05
C PHE A 256 -9.35 10.98 3.01
N VAL A 257 -9.11 11.74 4.08
CA VAL A 257 -8.03 12.73 4.15
C VAL A 257 -6.66 12.06 4.01
N CYS A 258 -6.43 10.96 4.72
CA CYS A 258 -5.18 10.21 4.65
C CYS A 258 -4.95 9.63 3.25
N ALA A 259 -5.97 9.04 2.62
CA ALA A 259 -5.82 8.49 1.27
C ALA A 259 -5.54 9.59 0.23
N PHE A 260 -6.23 10.74 0.33
CA PHE A 260 -6.00 11.88 -0.55
C PHE A 260 -4.56 12.41 -0.42
N ILE A 261 -4.10 12.66 0.80
CA ILE A 261 -2.74 13.16 1.07
C ILE A 261 -1.70 12.13 0.64
N ALA A 262 -1.88 10.85 0.97
CA ALA A 262 -0.96 9.78 0.61
C ALA A 262 -0.83 9.63 -0.91
N ALA A 263 -1.95 9.61 -1.64
CA ALA A 263 -1.94 9.54 -3.10
C ALA A 263 -1.22 10.75 -3.72
N MET A 264 -1.50 11.96 -3.21
CA MET A 264 -0.81 13.17 -3.65
C MET A 264 0.71 13.08 -3.44
N LEU A 265 1.14 12.66 -2.25
CA LEU A 265 2.56 12.49 -1.93
C LEU A 265 3.21 11.41 -2.81
N ILE A 266 2.54 10.30 -3.08
CA ILE A 266 3.03 9.24 -3.97
C ILE A 266 3.27 9.80 -5.37
N ALA A 267 2.29 10.50 -5.96
CA ALA A 267 2.42 11.06 -7.30
C ALA A 267 3.52 12.14 -7.39
N LEU A 268 3.61 13.04 -6.40
CA LEU A 268 4.66 14.06 -6.34
C LEU A 268 6.05 13.43 -6.20
N SER A 269 6.18 12.46 -5.30
CA SER A 269 7.43 11.72 -5.08
C SER A 269 7.84 10.95 -6.31
N TYR A 270 6.89 10.28 -6.98
CA TYR A 270 7.14 9.59 -8.24
C TYR A 270 7.67 10.54 -9.31
N ASN A 271 6.97 11.66 -9.55
CA ASN A 271 7.37 12.64 -10.57
C ASN A 271 8.74 13.27 -10.27
N PHE A 272 9.08 13.46 -8.98
CA PHE A 272 10.38 13.97 -8.58
C PHE A 272 11.52 12.95 -8.74
N LEU A 273 11.24 11.67 -8.48
CA LEU A 273 12.25 10.61 -8.48
C LEU A 273 12.42 9.91 -9.83
N ALA A 274 11.38 9.82 -10.65
CA ALA A 274 11.41 9.12 -11.93
C ALA A 274 12.52 9.63 -12.88
N PRO A 275 12.83 10.94 -12.95
CA PRO A 275 13.97 11.44 -13.73
C PRO A 275 15.35 11.06 -13.15
N LYS A 276 15.44 10.70 -11.86
CA LYS A 276 16.69 10.46 -11.13
C LYS A 276 17.00 8.99 -10.94
N LEU A 277 16.00 8.20 -10.57
CA LEU A 277 16.13 6.77 -10.26
C LEU A 277 15.75 5.87 -11.44
N GLY A 278 15.17 6.45 -12.48
CA GLY A 278 14.56 5.73 -13.59
C GLY A 278 13.04 5.64 -13.45
N LYS A 279 12.37 5.56 -14.60
CA LYS A 279 10.91 5.46 -14.72
C LYS A 279 10.45 4.02 -14.54
N LEU A 280 9.22 3.84 -14.03
CA LEU A 280 8.55 2.54 -14.04
C LEU A 280 8.37 2.08 -15.50
N LYS A 281 8.76 0.84 -15.79
CA LYS A 281 8.60 0.23 -17.11
C LYS A 281 7.71 -0.99 -17.03
N VAL A 282 6.82 -1.11 -18.00
CA VAL A 282 5.84 -2.18 -18.12
C VAL A 282 5.66 -2.59 -19.57
N GLU A 283 5.34 -3.84 -19.79
CA GLU A 283 4.92 -4.37 -21.09
C GLU A 283 3.40 -4.19 -21.18
N LEU A 284 2.95 -3.19 -21.94
CA LEU A 284 1.55 -2.84 -22.18
C LEU A 284 1.26 -3.05 -23.67
N GLU A 285 0.46 -4.06 -24.01
CA GLU A 285 0.11 -4.44 -25.38
C GLU A 285 -1.41 -4.52 -25.60
#